data_AF-A0A2M7EIV3-F1
#
_entry.id   AF-A0A2M7EIV3-F1
#
_cell.length_a   1.000
_cell.length_b   1.000
_cell.length_c   1.000
_cell.angle_alpha   90.00
_cell.angle_beta   90.00
_cell.angle_gamma   90.00
#
_symmetry.space_group_name_H-M   'P 1'
#
loop_
_entity.id
_entity.type
_entity.pdbx_description
1 polymer ?
#
loop_
_entity_poly.entity_id
_entity_poly.type
_entity_poly.pdbx_seq_one_letter_code
_entity_poly.pdbx_strand_id
1 'polypeptide(L)'
;DEKENTVSKKAREFNAIILLKAVEDIISDGIKTVRVHGGNAGLTKGGTGDILAGLVAGLSSTSDPFPSAIISSVVLKRTAEELFTIKGYWYTVRDILSSFPGVFHSLVHHS
;
A
#
# COMPACT_ATOMS: atom_id res chain seq x y z
N ASP A 1 7.02 -5.79 -15.74
CA ASP A 1 7.91 -6.97 -15.80
C ASP A 1 9.34 -6.66 -15.37
N GLU A 2 10.02 -5.68 -15.96
CA GLU A 2 11.39 -5.31 -15.54
C GLU A 2 11.49 -4.84 -14.08
N LYS A 3 10.57 -3.96 -13.64
CA LYS A 3 10.50 -3.51 -12.23
C LYS A 3 10.22 -4.67 -11.27
N GLU A 4 9.37 -5.61 -11.68
CA GLU A 4 9.03 -6.77 -10.86
C GLU A 4 10.22 -7.71 -10.68
N ASN A 5 10.91 -8.03 -11.78
CA ASN A 5 12.13 -8.83 -11.74
C ASN A 5 13.21 -8.17 -10.87
N THR A 6 13.32 -6.84 -10.95
CA THR A 6 14.26 -6.08 -10.11
C THR A 6 13.91 -6.18 -8.64
N VAL A 7 12.64 -5.96 -8.29
CA VAL A 7 12.14 -6.04 -6.90
C VAL A 7 12.31 -7.44 -6.34
N SER A 8 11.92 -8.48 -7.10
CA SER A 8 12.06 -9.88 -6.68
C SER A 8 13.52 -10.28 -6.48
N LYS A 9 14.41 -9.92 -7.42
CA LYS A 9 15.84 -10.20 -7.31
C LYS A 9 16.46 -9.50 -6.09
N LYS A 10 16.11 -8.24 -5.86
CA LYS A 10 16.62 -7.46 -4.71
C LYS A 10 16.06 -7.97 -3.39
N ALA A 11 14.78 -8.36 -3.34
CA ALA A 11 14.17 -8.94 -2.16
C ALA A 11 14.89 -10.24 -1.75
N ARG A 12 15.22 -11.09 -2.75
CA ARG A 12 16.00 -12.31 -2.54
C ARG A 12 17.46 -12.02 -2.13
N GLU A 13 18.11 -11.04 -2.74
CA GLU A 13 19.49 -10.64 -2.43
C GLU A 13 19.64 -10.12 -1.00
N PHE A 14 18.67 -9.32 -0.54
CA PHE A 14 18.67 -8.75 0.81
C PHE A 14 18.00 -9.63 1.86
N ASN A 15 17.40 -10.76 1.46
CA ASN A 15 16.57 -11.60 2.33
C ASN A 15 15.52 -10.76 3.08
N ALA A 16 14.84 -9.88 2.35
CA ALA A 16 13.94 -8.87 2.91
C ALA A 16 12.69 -8.71 2.03
N ILE A 17 11.61 -8.24 2.63
CA ILE A 17 10.39 -7.87 1.90
C ILE A 17 10.56 -6.46 1.35
N ILE A 18 10.35 -6.30 0.04
CA ILE A 18 10.39 -5.02 -0.64
C ILE A 18 8.98 -4.65 -1.08
N LEU A 19 8.50 -3.50 -0.60
CA LEU A 19 7.31 -2.82 -1.10
C LEU A 19 7.77 -1.63 -1.97
N LEU A 20 7.72 -1.79 -3.28
CA LEU A 20 7.99 -0.72 -4.23
C LEU A 20 6.71 0.07 -4.50
N LYS A 21 6.64 1.29 -3.97
CA LYS A 21 5.54 2.23 -4.28
C LYS A 21 5.66 2.72 -5.73
N ALA A 22 4.62 2.51 -6.54
CA ALA A 22 4.54 2.98 -7.92
C ALA A 22 3.08 3.19 -8.33
N VAL A 23 2.81 3.38 -9.63
CA VAL A 23 1.43 3.43 -10.14
C VAL A 23 0.71 2.12 -9.78
N GLU A 24 1.39 1.00 -9.99
CA GLU A 24 1.04 -0.31 -9.46
C GLU A 24 2.11 -0.68 -8.44
N ASP A 25 1.73 -0.84 -7.18
CA ASP A 25 2.70 -1.19 -6.15
C ASP A 25 3.14 -2.64 -6.36
N ILE A 26 4.43 -2.90 -6.17
CA ILE A 26 5.00 -4.23 -6.33
C ILE A 26 5.58 -4.66 -4.99
N ILE A 27 5.10 -5.79 -4.47
CA ILE A 27 5.54 -6.33 -3.19
C ILE A 27 6.16 -7.70 -3.42
N SER A 28 7.39 -7.92 -2.96
CA SER A 28 8.05 -9.22 -3.06
C SER A 28 8.82 -9.57 -1.79
N ASP A 29 8.76 -10.84 -1.39
CA ASP A 29 9.60 -11.46 -0.35
C ASP A 29 10.82 -12.21 -0.95
N GLY A 30 11.02 -12.12 -2.27
CA GLY A 30 12.07 -12.84 -3.00
C GLY A 30 11.68 -14.24 -3.49
N ILE A 31 10.50 -14.74 -3.12
CA ILE A 31 9.92 -16.01 -3.60
C ILE A 31 8.60 -15.74 -4.33
N LYS A 32 7.74 -14.94 -3.73
CA LYS A 32 6.44 -14.50 -4.23
C LYS A 32 6.52 -13.03 -4.57
N THR A 33 5.74 -12.64 -5.56
CA THR A 33 5.56 -11.24 -5.94
C THR A 33 4.08 -10.96 -6.16
N VAL A 34 3.61 -9.85 -5.62
CA VAL A 34 2.21 -9.40 -5.72
C VAL A 34 2.20 -7.98 -6.25
N ARG A 35 1.29 -7.74 -7.21
CA ARG A 35 0.99 -6.39 -7.70
C ARG A 35 -0.30 -5.89 -7.06
N VAL A 36 -0.27 -4.66 -6.57
CA VAL A 36 -1.46 -3.99 -6.06
C VAL A 36 -1.83 -2.84 -6.98
N HIS A 37 -2.94 -3.05 -7.68
CA HIS A 37 -3.56 -2.09 -8.59
C HIS A 37 -4.44 -1.10 -7.82
N GLY A 38 -4.82 -0.02 -8.49
CA GLY A 38 -5.72 0.98 -7.94
C GLY A 38 -5.02 2.17 -7.29
N GLY A 39 -5.81 2.99 -6.60
CA GLY A 39 -5.42 4.33 -6.19
C GLY A 39 -5.54 5.34 -7.33
N ASN A 40 -5.04 6.55 -7.12
CA ASN A 40 -5.11 7.61 -8.13
C ASN A 40 -3.99 8.64 -7.96
N ALA A 41 -3.92 9.59 -8.88
CA ALA A 41 -2.89 10.63 -8.89
C ALA A 41 -2.85 11.49 -7.61
N GLY A 42 -3.89 11.51 -6.77
CA GLY A 42 -3.82 12.19 -5.47
C GLY A 42 -2.86 11.53 -4.47
N LEU A 43 -2.37 10.31 -4.73
CA LEU A 43 -1.32 9.65 -3.96
C LEU A 43 0.11 10.13 -4.30
N THR A 44 0.29 11.00 -5.29
CA THR A 44 1.59 11.63 -5.62
C THR A 44 1.89 12.86 -4.75
N LYS A 45 1.19 12.99 -3.61
CA LYS A 45 1.43 14.02 -2.60
C LYS A 45 2.47 13.54 -1.58
N GLY A 46 3.30 14.48 -1.13
CA GLY A 46 4.25 14.24 -0.03
C GLY A 46 3.51 13.79 1.24
N GLY A 47 4.09 12.86 2.00
CA GLY A 47 3.49 12.30 3.23
C GLY A 47 2.75 10.97 3.05
N THR A 48 2.37 10.59 1.83
CA THR A 48 1.71 9.28 1.58
C THR A 48 2.64 8.08 1.79
N GLY A 49 3.96 8.29 1.62
CA GLY A 49 4.97 7.28 1.94
C GLY A 49 5.08 7.02 3.45
N ASP A 50 4.97 8.06 4.27
CA ASP A 50 5.01 7.93 5.73
C ASP A 50 3.77 7.18 6.24
N ILE A 51 2.60 7.47 5.67
CA ILE A 51 1.39 6.69 5.95
C ILE A 51 1.63 5.23 5.61
N LEU A 52 2.10 4.94 4.39
CA LEU A 52 2.31 3.56 3.95
C LEU A 52 3.29 2.83 4.87
N ALA A 53 4.42 3.45 5.21
CA ALA A 53 5.41 2.88 6.11
C ALA A 53 4.84 2.62 7.52
N GLY A 54 4.06 3.57 8.05
CA GLY A 54 3.39 3.42 9.34
C GLY A 54 2.37 2.30 9.35
N LEU A 55 1.60 2.14 8.27
CA LEU A 55 0.65 1.03 8.11
C LEU A 55 1.35 -0.32 8.06
N VAL A 56 2.43 -0.43 7.28
CA VAL A 56 3.20 -1.67 7.20
C VAL A 56 3.78 -2.02 8.56
N ALA A 57 4.42 -1.07 9.25
CA ALA A 57 5.00 -1.28 10.57
C ALA A 57 3.94 -1.70 11.59
N GLY A 58 2.79 -0.99 11.62
CA GLY A 58 1.68 -1.30 12.52
C GLY A 58 1.11 -2.69 12.29
N LEU A 59 0.78 -3.05 11.05
CA LEU A 59 0.21 -4.36 10.73
C LEU A 59 1.22 -5.49 10.96
N SER A 60 2.50 -5.27 10.64
CA SER A 60 3.55 -6.26 10.86
C SER A 60 3.84 -6.56 12.34
N SER A 61 3.34 -5.72 13.26
CA SER A 61 3.51 -5.95 14.69
C SER A 61 2.59 -7.06 15.22
N THR A 62 1.49 -7.35 14.52
CA THR A 62 0.48 -8.35 14.93
C THR A 62 0.29 -9.47 13.91
N SER A 63 0.81 -9.31 12.70
CA SER A 63 0.56 -10.19 11.55
C SER A 63 1.83 -10.42 10.74
N ASP A 64 1.81 -11.42 9.86
CA ASP A 64 2.95 -11.72 9.00
C ASP A 64 3.37 -10.50 8.15
N PRO A 65 4.67 -10.17 8.06
CA PRO A 65 5.13 -8.96 7.39
C PRO A 65 4.76 -8.86 5.91
N PHE A 66 4.74 -9.99 5.17
CA PHE A 66 4.47 -9.98 3.73
C PHE A 66 2.98 -9.68 3.42
N PRO A 67 1.99 -10.38 4.00
CA PRO A 67 0.59 -9.97 3.93
C PRO A 67 0.35 -8.54 4.45
N SER A 68 1.05 -8.14 5.51
CA SER A 68 0.94 -6.78 6.07
C SER A 68 1.33 -5.70 5.06
N ALA A 69 2.40 -5.94 4.29
CA ALA A 69 2.83 -5.05 3.21
C ALA A 69 1.78 -4.93 2.09
N ILE A 70 1.18 -6.06 1.71
CA ILE A 70 0.14 -6.12 0.68
C ILE A 70 -1.11 -5.36 1.13
N ILE A 71 -1.64 -5.69 2.31
CA ILE A 71 -2.86 -5.06 2.86
C ILE A 71 -2.66 -3.57 3.04
N SER A 72 -1.50 -3.13 3.53
CA SER A 72 -1.18 -1.70 3.66
C SER A 72 -1.29 -0.95 2.34
N SER A 73 -0.76 -1.52 1.26
CA SER A 73 -0.86 -0.94 -0.09
C SER A 73 -2.31 -0.93 -0.59
N VAL A 74 -3.05 -2.04 -0.42
CA VAL A 74 -4.46 -2.16 -0.82
C VAL A 74 -5.31 -1.10 -0.12
N VAL A 75 -5.18 -0.98 1.20
CA VAL A 75 -6.01 -0.05 1.99
C VAL A 75 -5.69 1.40 1.61
N LEU A 76 -4.41 1.75 1.44
CA LEU A 76 -4.02 3.10 1.03
C LEU A 76 -4.60 3.46 -0.35
N LYS A 77 -4.49 2.55 -1.32
CA LYS A 77 -5.03 2.73 -2.66
C LYS A 77 -6.56 2.84 -2.65
N ARG A 78 -7.23 1.98 -1.89
CA ARG A 78 -8.68 2.02 -1.76
C ARG A 78 -9.18 3.31 -1.09
N THR A 79 -8.47 3.76 -0.06
CA THR A 79 -8.77 5.03 0.62
C THR A 79 -8.68 6.21 -0.34
N ALA A 80 -7.67 6.21 -1.21
CA ALA A 80 -7.54 7.23 -2.25
C ALA A 80 -8.69 7.19 -3.26
N GLU A 81 -9.12 6.01 -3.71
CA GLU A 81 -10.25 5.83 -4.63
C GLU A 81 -11.55 6.39 -4.03
N GLU A 82 -11.85 6.03 -2.78
CA GLU A 82 -13.04 6.53 -2.09
C GLU A 82 -13.00 8.04 -1.92
N LEU A 83 -11.88 8.60 -1.47
CA LEU A 83 -11.70 10.04 -1.35
C LEU A 83 -11.83 10.78 -2.69
N PHE A 84 -11.43 10.15 -3.78
CA PHE A 84 -11.58 10.72 -5.11
C PHE A 84 -13.05 10.89 -5.51
N THR A 85 -13.93 9.97 -5.12
CA THR A 85 -15.38 10.10 -5.40
C THR A 85 -16.03 11.29 -4.69
N ILE A 86 -15.46 11.72 -3.56
CA ILE A 86 -16.00 12.80 -2.72
C ILE A 86 -15.33 14.14 -3.01
N LYS A 87 -14.00 14.15 -3.19
CA LYS A 87 -13.17 15.36 -3.24
C LYS A 87 -12.34 15.49 -4.53
N GLY A 88 -12.49 14.58 -5.49
CA GLY A 88 -11.60 14.50 -6.66
C GLY A 88 -10.14 14.41 -6.23
N TYR A 89 -9.24 15.14 -6.90
CA TYR A 89 -7.82 15.18 -6.52
C TYR A 89 -7.49 16.11 -5.34
N TRP A 90 -8.48 16.77 -4.74
CA TRP A 90 -8.28 17.84 -3.76
C TRP A 90 -8.20 17.35 -2.30
N TYR A 91 -8.21 16.03 -2.04
CA TYR A 91 -8.00 15.48 -0.70
C TYR A 91 -6.54 15.60 -0.25
N THR A 92 -6.33 15.73 1.05
CA THR A 92 -5.02 15.87 1.70
C THR A 92 -4.56 14.57 2.34
N VAL A 93 -3.30 14.51 2.77
CA VAL A 93 -2.76 13.40 3.60
C VAL A 93 -3.59 13.21 4.88
N ARG A 94 -4.12 14.31 5.44
CA ARG A 94 -4.98 14.26 6.62
C ARG A 94 -6.33 13.58 6.33
N ASP A 95 -6.89 13.82 5.14
CA ASP A 95 -8.12 13.15 4.71
C ASP A 95 -7.91 11.63 4.53
N ILE A 96 -6.74 11.23 4.04
CA ILE A 96 -6.36 9.81 3.96
C ILE A 96 -6.31 9.21 5.36
N LEU A 97 -5.61 9.85 6.29
CA LEU A 97 -5.50 9.37 7.68
C LEU A 97 -6.86 9.25 8.38
N SER A 98 -7.77 10.20 8.16
CA SER A 98 -9.10 10.16 8.78
C SER A 98 -10.01 9.09 8.17
N SER A 99 -9.83 8.77 6.89
CA SER A 99 -10.69 7.82 6.16
C SER A 99 -10.18 6.38 6.26
N PHE A 100 -8.87 6.21 6.45
CA PHE A 100 -8.20 4.91 6.54
C PHE A 100 -8.90 3.89 7.47
N PRO A 101 -9.29 4.22 8.72
CA PRO A 101 -9.88 3.23 9.63
C PRO A 101 -11.20 2.64 9.10
N GLY A 102 -12.02 3.45 8.44
CA GLY A 102 -13.29 3.01 7.85
C GLY A 102 -13.07 2.07 6.66
N VAL A 103 -12.11 2.41 5.80
CA VAL A 103 -11.73 1.59 4.64
C VAL A 103 -11.13 0.26 5.09
N PHE A 104 -10.24 0.30 6.08
CA PHE A 104 -9.64 -0.90 6.67
C PHE A 104 -10.70 -1.84 7.25
N HIS A 105 -11.62 -1.30 8.06
CA HIS A 105 -12.73 -2.07 8.62
C HIS A 105 -13.61 -2.69 7.51
N SER A 106 -13.93 -1.92 6.48
CA SER A 106 -14.73 -2.41 5.34
C SER A 106 -14.06 -3.61 4.66
N LEU A 107 -12.74 -3.54 4.43
CA LEU A 107 -11.99 -4.61 3.77
C LEU A 107 -11.87 -5.89 4.63
N VAL A 108 -11.75 -5.75 5.95
CA VAL A 108 -11.60 -6.90 6.86
C VAL A 108 -12.93 -7.59 7.15
N HIS A 109 -14.06 -6.85 7.16
CA HIS A 109 -15.37 -7.40 7.51
C HIS A 109 -16.25 -7.82 6.31
N HIS A 110 -15.84 -7.54 5.07
CA HIS A 110 -16.52 -8.02 3.86
C HIS A 110 -15.84 -9.27 3.24
N SER A 111 -15.16 -10.07 4.05
CA SER A 111 -14.58 -11.37 3.65
C SER A 111 -15.45 -12.53 4.11
#